data_AF-A0A2A4XXL7-F1
#
_entry.id   AF-A0A2A4XXL7-F1
#
_cell.length_a   1.000
_cell.length_b   1.000
_cell.length_c   1.000
_cell.angle_alpha   90.00
_cell.angle_beta   90.00
_cell.angle_gamma   90.00
#
_symmetry.space_group_name_H-M   'P 1'
#
loop_
_entity.id
_entity.type
_entity.pdbx_description
1 polymer ?
#
loop_
_entity_poly.entity_id
_entity_poly.type
_entity_poly.pdbx_seq_one_letter_code
_entity_poly.pdbx_strand_id
1 'polypeptide(L)'
;MLGLRLEPELEQRLTELAKKTKRSKSYLTKEALRDYIGRLEAQERRRQETLERWEAYKQTGETIKHEAIVDWLESWGEDEEKPCPTTK
;
A
#
# COMPACT_ATOMS: atom_id res chain seq x y z
N MET A 1 -24.68 14.71 4.33
CA MET A 1 -24.87 13.31 4.79
C MET A 1 -24.89 12.44 3.54
N LEU A 2 -23.97 11.48 3.40
CA LEU A 2 -23.94 10.58 2.24
C LEU A 2 -24.95 9.45 2.47
N GLY A 3 -25.99 9.35 1.65
CA GLY A 3 -26.93 8.23 1.65
C GLY A 3 -26.41 7.10 0.77
N LEU A 4 -26.14 5.94 1.35
CA LEU A 4 -25.66 4.76 0.62
C LEU A 4 -26.81 3.77 0.48
N ARG A 5 -27.21 3.48 -0.77
CA ARG A 5 -28.14 2.38 -1.05
C ARG A 5 -27.34 1.10 -1.13
N LEU A 6 -27.58 0.19 -0.19
CA LEU A 6 -26.95 -1.13 -0.18
C LEU A 6 -27.90 -2.14 -0.79
N GLU A 7 -27.34 -3.12 -1.48
CA GLU A 7 -28.10 -4.29 -1.89
C GLU A 7 -28.56 -5.08 -0.64
N PRO A 8 -29.73 -5.73 -0.68
CA PRO A 8 -30.31 -6.38 0.50
C PRO A 8 -29.36 -7.38 1.17
N GLU A 9 -28.64 -8.17 0.38
CA GLU A 9 -27.66 -9.15 0.89
C GLU A 9 -26.52 -8.47 1.65
N LEU A 10 -25.97 -7.39 1.11
CA LEU A 10 -24.88 -6.64 1.74
C LEU A 10 -25.35 -5.97 3.03
N GLU A 11 -26.57 -5.43 3.05
CA GLU A 11 -27.15 -4.85 4.26
C GLU A 11 -27.35 -5.92 5.35
N GLN A 12 -27.81 -7.11 4.98
CA GLN A 12 -27.97 -8.21 5.94
C GLN A 12 -26.62 -8.60 6.55
N ARG A 13 -25.59 -8.80 5.71
CA ARG A 13 -24.22 -9.11 6.16
C ARG A 13 -23.66 -8.04 7.09
N LEU A 14 -23.87 -6.75 6.76
CA LEU A 14 -23.46 -5.63 7.60
C LEU A 14 -24.20 -5.61 8.94
N THR A 15 -25.49 -5.93 8.94
CA THR A 15 -26.32 -6.01 10.15
C THR A 15 -25.84 -7.11 11.09
N GLU A 16 -25.55 -8.29 10.55
CA GLU A 16 -25.01 -9.42 11.32
C GLU A 16 -23.62 -9.11 11.89
N LEU A 17 -22.75 -8.48 11.09
CA LEU A 17 -21.42 -8.06 11.53
C LEU A 17 -21.49 -7.00 12.64
N ALA A 18 -22.40 -6.03 12.52
CA ALA A 18 -22.65 -5.01 13.54
C ALA A 18 -23.07 -5.65 14.87
N LYS A 19 -23.98 -6.65 14.84
CA LYS A 19 -24.40 -7.40 16.03
C LYS A 19 -23.24 -8.17 16.66
N LYS A 20 -22.44 -8.88 15.86
CA LYS A 20 -21.29 -9.68 16.34
C LYS A 20 -20.20 -8.80 16.97
N THR A 21 -19.90 -7.66 16.36
CA THR A 21 -18.83 -6.75 16.80
C THR A 21 -19.29 -5.72 17.86
N LYS A 22 -20.60 -5.66 18.15
CA LYS A 22 -21.22 -4.62 19.00
C LYS A 22 -20.90 -3.20 18.54
N ARG A 23 -20.80 -2.99 17.23
CA ARG A 23 -20.55 -1.68 16.60
C ARG A 23 -21.75 -1.27 15.75
N SER A 24 -21.95 0.04 15.57
CA SER A 24 -23.01 0.52 14.69
C SER A 24 -22.68 0.26 13.21
N LYS A 25 -23.71 0.08 12.38
CA LYS A 25 -23.54 -0.04 10.91
C LYS A 25 -22.70 1.11 10.36
N SER A 26 -23.01 2.35 10.78
CA SER A 26 -22.29 3.55 10.35
C SER A 26 -20.81 3.54 10.74
N TYR A 27 -20.45 3.01 11.91
CA TYR A 27 -19.05 2.86 12.30
C TYR A 27 -18.31 1.93 11.33
N LEU A 28 -18.86 0.72 11.10
CA LEU A 28 -18.25 -0.28 10.23
C LEU A 28 -18.17 0.19 8.77
N THR A 29 -19.18 0.89 8.27
CA THR A 29 -19.15 1.47 6.92
C THR A 29 -18.05 2.53 6.79
N LYS A 30 -17.90 3.42 7.78
CA LYS A 30 -16.82 4.44 7.76
C LYS A 30 -15.44 3.81 7.84
N GLU A 31 -15.28 2.77 8.63
CA GLU A 31 -14.03 2.02 8.74
C GLU A 31 -13.69 1.34 7.41
N ALA A 32 -14.63 0.62 6.81
CA ALA A 32 -14.43 -0.01 5.50
C ALA A 32 -14.10 1.01 4.40
N LEU A 33 -14.75 2.18 4.40
CA LEU A 33 -14.45 3.26 3.46
C LEU A 33 -13.04 3.81 3.67
N ARG A 34 -12.62 4.04 4.91
CA ARG A 34 -11.26 4.52 5.22
C ARG A 34 -10.23 3.53 4.72
N ASP A 35 -10.42 2.25 4.98
CA ASP A 35 -9.49 1.20 4.56
C ASP A 35 -9.45 1.08 3.03
N TYR A 36 -10.60 1.16 2.37
CA TYR A 36 -10.68 1.12 0.91
C TYR A 36 -9.97 2.31 0.27
N ILE A 37 -10.24 3.52 0.74
CA ILE A 37 -9.58 4.75 0.25
C ILE A 37 -8.08 4.66 0.49
N GLY A 38 -7.64 4.27 1.70
CA GLY A 38 -6.21 4.14 2.01
C GLY A 38 -5.49 3.13 1.11
N ARG A 39 -6.15 2.02 0.74
CA ARG A 39 -5.60 1.07 -0.24
C ARG A 39 -5.45 1.68 -1.63
N LEU A 40 -6.45 2.44 -2.09
CA LEU A 40 -6.41 3.12 -3.39
C LEU A 40 -5.32 4.19 -3.43
N GLU A 41 -5.21 5.02 -2.39
CA GLU A 41 -4.17 6.05 -2.27
C GLU A 41 -2.77 5.43 -2.24
N ALA A 42 -2.58 4.33 -1.52
CA ALA A 42 -1.31 3.61 -1.50
C ALA A 42 -0.98 3.00 -2.87
N GLN A 43 -1.98 2.51 -3.60
CA GLN A 43 -1.80 2.00 -4.96
C GLN A 43 -1.40 3.13 -5.92
N GLU A 44 -2.07 4.26 -5.87
CA GLU A 44 -1.74 5.39 -6.73
C GLU A 44 -0.37 5.96 -6.41
N ARG A 45 -0.01 6.07 -5.13
CA ARG A 45 1.35 6.48 -4.73
C ARG A 45 2.42 5.56 -5.32
N ARG A 46 2.27 4.23 -5.16
CA ARG A 46 3.20 3.26 -5.78
C ARG A 46 3.26 3.40 -7.30
N ARG A 47 2.12 3.67 -7.94
CA ARG A 47 2.03 3.88 -9.39
C ARG A 47 2.85 5.11 -9.80
N GLN A 48 2.68 6.23 -9.11
CA GLN A 48 3.42 7.46 -9.37
C GLN A 48 4.92 7.28 -9.15
N GLU A 49 5.33 6.71 -8.01
CA GLU A 49 6.74 6.40 -7.73
C GLU A 49 7.37 5.49 -8.82
N THR A 50 6.60 4.54 -9.35
CA THR A 50 7.06 3.66 -10.42
C THR A 50 7.24 4.40 -11.74
N LEU A 51 6.29 5.28 -12.09
CA LEU A 51 6.38 6.10 -13.29
C LEU A 51 7.53 7.11 -13.22
N GLU A 52 7.74 7.75 -12.06
CA GLU A 52 8.84 8.67 -11.83
C GLU A 52 10.20 7.96 -12.00
N ARG A 53 10.37 6.79 -11.36
CA ARG A 53 11.58 5.97 -11.53
C ARG A 53 11.79 5.52 -12.98
N TRP A 54 10.71 5.12 -13.66
CA TRP A 54 10.79 4.74 -15.08
C TRP A 54 11.20 5.90 -15.97
N GLU A 55 10.65 7.09 -15.73
CA GLU A 55 11.00 8.29 -16.49
C GLU A 55 12.46 8.69 -16.26
N ALA A 56 12.92 8.67 -15.00
CA ALA A 56 14.32 8.92 -14.66
C ALA A 56 15.25 7.93 -15.39
N TYR A 57 14.94 6.63 -15.36
CA TYR A 57 15.71 5.60 -16.07
C TYR A 57 15.74 5.83 -17.58
N LYS A 58 14.61 6.18 -18.21
CA LYS A 58 14.59 6.48 -19.66
C LYS A 58 15.50 7.66 -20.03
N GLN A 59 15.62 8.65 -19.15
CA GLN A 59 16.42 9.85 -19.39
C GLN A 59 17.92 9.63 -19.13
N THR A 60 18.25 8.84 -18.12
CA THR A 60 19.61 8.76 -17.58
C THR A 60 20.28 7.40 -17.83
N GLY A 61 19.49 6.34 -17.94
CA GLY A 61 19.98 4.95 -17.98
C GLY A 61 20.53 4.45 -16.64
N GLU A 62 20.45 5.23 -15.55
CA GLU A 62 21.04 4.84 -14.28
C GLU A 62 20.35 3.60 -13.71
N THR A 63 21.16 2.62 -13.30
CA THR A 63 20.67 1.39 -12.66
C THR A 63 21.63 0.98 -11.56
N ILE A 64 21.12 0.17 -10.63
CA ILE A 64 21.95 -0.49 -9.62
C ILE A 64 22.21 -1.92 -10.08
N LYS A 65 23.48 -2.33 -10.07
CA LYS A 65 23.85 -3.72 -10.40
C LYS A 65 23.27 -4.67 -9.35
N HIS A 66 22.76 -5.82 -9.80
CA HIS A 66 22.19 -6.85 -8.92
C HIS A 66 23.18 -7.28 -7.83
N GLU A 67 24.45 -7.53 -8.19
CA GLU A 67 25.50 -7.92 -7.25
C GLU A 67 25.67 -6.91 -6.11
N ALA A 68 25.61 -5.61 -6.40
CA ALA A 68 25.73 -4.58 -5.37
C ALA A 68 24.54 -4.57 -4.39
N ILE A 69 23.34 -4.94 -4.86
CA ILE A 69 22.16 -5.09 -4.00
C ILE A 69 22.29 -6.33 -3.14
N VAL A 70 22.71 -7.46 -3.71
CA VAL A 70 22.91 -8.71 -2.97
C VAL A 70 23.97 -8.54 -1.88
N ASP A 71 25.14 -7.99 -2.24
CA ASP A 71 26.23 -7.71 -1.30
C ASP A 71 25.80 -6.84 -0.11
N TRP A 72 24.87 -5.91 -0.35
CA TRP A 72 24.31 -5.06 0.69
C TRP A 72 23.29 -5.80 1.56
N LEU A 73 22.35 -6.52 0.96
CA LEU A 73 21.34 -7.30 1.69
C LEU A 73 21.95 -8.40 2.55
N GLU A 74 23.01 -9.05 2.08
CA GLU A 74 23.74 -10.08 2.83
C GLU A 74 24.49 -9.52 4.03
N SER A 75 24.81 -8.22 4.03
CA SER A 75 25.47 -7.58 5.17
C SER A 75 24.53 -7.20 6.31
N TRP A 76 23.20 -7.28 6.11
CA TRP A 76 22.23 -6.92 7.13
C TRP A 76 22.27 -7.88 8.32
N GLY A 77 22.30 -7.34 9.54
CA GLY A 77 22.39 -8.12 10.77
C GLY A 77 23.81 -8.49 11.21
N GLU A 78 24.83 -8.08 10.45
CA GLU A 78 26.24 -8.19 10.83
C GLU A 78 26.75 -6.87 11.45
N ASP A 79 27.83 -6.92 12.23
CA ASP A 79 28.44 -5.70 12.80
C ASP A 79 29.00 -4.74 11.72
N GLU A 80 29.24 -5.25 10.50
CA GLU A 80 29.76 -4.51 9.34
C GLU A 80 28.69 -4.37 8.23
N GLU A 81 27.48 -3.88 8.55
CA GLU A 81 26.47 -3.58 7.53
C GLU A 81 27.00 -2.58 6.48
N LYS A 82 26.90 -2.93 5.20
CA LYS A 82 27.33 -2.08 4.08
C LYS A 82 26.31 -0.95 3.83
N PRO A 83 26.72 0.19 3.23
CA PRO A 83 25.79 1.25 2.85
C PRO A 83 24.89 0.80 1.68
N CYS A 84 23.65 1.29 1.67
CA CYS A 84 22.71 1.07 0.58
C CYS A 84 23.29 1.56 -0.75
N PRO A 85 23.33 0.72 -1.80
CA PRO A 85 23.86 1.13 -3.10
C PRO A 85 22.93 2.16 -3.75
N THR A 86 23.53 3.16 -4.40
CA THR A 86 22.80 4.23 -5.11
C THR A 86 22.88 4.04 -6.62
N THR A 87 21.93 4.61 -7.35
CA THR A 87 22.03 4.75 -8.81
C THR A 87 23.24 5.62 -9.16
N LYS A 88 23.88 5.36 -10.30
CA LYS A 88 25.04 6.07 -10.82
C LYS A 88 24.70 6.78 -12.11
#